data_AF-A0A5C6BGG0-F1
#
_entry.id   AF-A0A5C6BGG0-F1
#
_cell.length_a   1.000
_cell.length_b   1.000
_cell.length_c   1.000
_cell.angle_alpha   90.00
_cell.angle_beta   90.00
_cell.angle_gamma   90.00
#
_symmetry.space_group_name_H-M   'P 1'
#
loop_
_entity.id
_entity.type
_entity.pdbx_description
1 polymer ?
#
loop_
_entity_poly.entity_id
_entity_poly.type
_entity_poly.pdbx_seq_one_letter_code
_entity_poly.pdbx_strand_id
1 'polypeptide(L)'
;MWYPEDECRESDDWVAATAQLPIAFAQVREDPAIDLELVRRLRQPARILMVASGGDTACHLATMPLGELHLVDVNLSQLNLARFKLHLMRTETTQRRLELLGHRPLAANQRLQAMQLHFAELEFPTDSLGPIELLARYGADHCGRYEWLFARMRDLLRKQQPQIERLMHLDDPIEQSRLIEDGTELASAIQDAFVQVMDLQRLIQIFGEGATANRAQSFAGHFFRQTRDVLRRQAASKNPFLHQIFLGSFLNSLWEWHPESPNTETSKICFTHAAMDRVLAELPDRSYDFVHLSNILDWCDPADANKMLVDARRCLAINGLVVIRQLNSRLDIRKMPSGFKWLGHDSDRLHQLDRSFFYRHLHVGQKT
;
A
#
# COMPACT_ATOMS: atom_id res chain seq x y z
N MET A 1 -12.88 2.12 -15.52
CA MET A 1 -12.50 2.95 -16.68
C MET A 1 -11.08 2.56 -17.05
N TRP A 2 -10.89 1.66 -18.01
CA TRP A 2 -9.55 1.43 -18.58
C TRP A 2 -9.10 2.73 -19.26
N TYR A 3 -7.85 3.13 -19.04
CA TYR A 3 -7.29 4.42 -19.44
C TYR A 3 -7.80 4.87 -20.82
N PRO A 4 -8.35 6.11 -20.95
CA PRO A 4 -8.67 6.62 -22.26
C PRO A 4 -7.38 6.72 -23.06
N GLU A 5 -7.51 6.36 -24.34
CA GLU A 5 -6.48 6.39 -25.34
C GLU A 5 -5.81 7.78 -25.41
N ASP A 6 -4.53 7.80 -25.81
CA ASP A 6 -3.95 8.82 -26.71
C ASP A 6 -2.70 9.63 -26.36
N GLU A 7 -2.09 9.62 -25.16
CA GLU A 7 -0.88 10.47 -25.00
C GLU A 7 0.35 9.86 -24.31
N CYS A 8 0.26 8.66 -23.73
CA CYS A 8 1.42 7.96 -23.13
C CYS A 8 1.76 6.65 -23.85
N ARG A 9 1.31 6.47 -25.11
CA ARG A 9 1.25 5.14 -25.73
C ARG A 9 2.50 4.68 -26.49
N GLU A 10 3.49 5.52 -26.79
CA GLU A 10 4.62 5.10 -27.63
C GLU A 10 6.01 5.70 -27.30
N SER A 11 6.21 6.38 -26.17
CA SER A 11 7.59 6.76 -25.80
C SER A 11 8.20 5.71 -24.86
N ASP A 12 9.45 5.34 -25.11
CA ASP A 12 10.31 4.61 -24.16
C ASP A 12 10.52 5.39 -22.83
N ASP A 13 9.99 6.60 -22.73
CA ASP A 13 10.20 7.56 -21.64
C ASP A 13 9.16 7.50 -20.51
N TRP A 14 8.17 6.60 -20.58
CA TRP A 14 7.17 6.47 -19.50
C TRP A 14 7.80 6.16 -18.14
N VAL A 15 8.94 5.48 -18.12
CA VAL A 15 9.69 5.17 -16.89
C VAL A 15 10.25 6.45 -16.27
N ALA A 16 10.84 7.34 -17.07
CA ALA A 16 11.39 8.59 -16.56
C ALA A 16 10.26 9.53 -16.12
N ALA A 17 9.18 9.63 -16.91
CA ALA A 17 7.99 10.40 -16.53
C ALA A 17 7.40 9.89 -15.20
N THR A 18 7.30 8.57 -15.03
CA THR A 18 6.85 7.95 -13.78
C THR A 18 7.79 8.29 -12.62
N ALA A 19 9.11 8.23 -12.82
CA ALA A 19 10.09 8.54 -11.79
C ALA A 19 9.97 9.98 -11.24
N GLN A 20 9.46 10.93 -12.04
CA GLN A 20 9.23 12.31 -11.61
C GLN A 20 7.97 12.51 -10.76
N LEU A 21 7.07 11.51 -10.67
CA LEU A 21 5.87 11.64 -9.84
C LEU A 21 6.26 11.76 -8.36
N PRO A 22 5.64 12.67 -7.58
CA PRO A 22 6.06 12.91 -6.21
C PRO A 22 5.61 11.78 -5.26
N ILE A 23 4.48 11.13 -5.54
CA ILE A 23 3.95 10.03 -4.74
C ILE A 23 4.56 8.71 -5.21
N ALA A 24 5.20 7.96 -4.30
CA ALA A 24 5.70 6.63 -4.63
C ALA A 24 4.57 5.59 -4.71
N PHE A 25 3.69 5.58 -3.71
CA PHE A 25 2.58 4.64 -3.57
C PHE A 25 1.32 5.41 -3.20
N ALA A 26 0.40 5.59 -4.14
CA ALA A 26 -0.87 6.27 -3.86
C ALA A 26 -1.87 5.37 -3.11
N GLN A 27 -1.64 4.05 -3.15
CA GLN A 27 -2.44 3.06 -2.45
C GLN A 27 -1.51 2.09 -1.72
N VAL A 28 -1.78 1.85 -0.44
CA VAL A 28 -1.07 0.86 0.37
C VAL A 28 -1.38 -0.54 -0.16
N ARG A 29 -0.34 -1.35 -0.33
CA ARG A 29 -0.43 -2.75 -0.77
C ARG A 29 -0.30 -3.70 0.41
N GLU A 30 -0.96 -3.36 1.51
CA GLU A 30 -0.95 -4.06 2.79
C GLU A 30 -2.40 -4.24 3.23
N ASP A 31 -2.78 -5.43 3.68
CA ASP A 31 -4.13 -5.67 4.18
C ASP A 31 -4.34 -5.01 5.55
N PRO A 32 -5.17 -3.95 5.64
CA PRO A 32 -5.33 -3.19 6.87
C PRO A 32 -6.16 -3.93 7.93
N ALA A 33 -6.89 -5.00 7.54
CA ALA A 33 -7.64 -5.83 8.48
C ALA A 33 -6.71 -6.55 9.47
N ILE A 34 -5.49 -6.89 9.02
CA ILE A 34 -4.45 -7.50 9.87
C ILE A 34 -4.01 -6.51 10.95
N ASP A 35 -3.74 -5.26 10.58
CA ASP A 35 -3.31 -4.23 11.53
C ASP A 35 -4.42 -3.93 12.53
N LEU A 36 -5.67 -3.86 12.06
CA LEU A 36 -6.84 -3.69 12.91
C LEU A 36 -7.02 -4.84 13.91
N GLU A 37 -6.83 -6.09 13.47
CA GLU A 37 -6.88 -7.27 14.34
C GLU A 37 -5.82 -7.17 15.45
N LEU A 38 -4.59 -6.77 15.11
CA LEU A 38 -3.50 -6.62 16.07
C LEU A 38 -3.77 -5.49 17.07
N VAL A 39 -4.19 -4.32 16.60
CA VAL A 39 -4.47 -3.16 17.44
C VAL A 39 -5.62 -3.43 18.42
N ARG A 40 -6.65 -4.19 18.02
CA ARG A 40 -7.75 -4.58 18.92
C ARG A 40 -7.33 -5.41 20.13
N ARG A 41 -6.19 -6.09 20.06
CA ARG A 41 -5.65 -6.89 21.17
C ARG A 41 -4.92 -6.04 22.22
N LEU A 42 -4.57 -4.81 21.85
CA LEU A 42 -3.85 -3.90 22.74
C LEU A 42 -4.79 -3.23 23.73
N ARG A 43 -4.21 -2.75 24.83
CA ARG A 43 -4.92 -1.90 25.79
C ARG A 43 -5.37 -0.61 25.09
N GLN A 44 -6.63 -0.26 25.29
CA GLN A 44 -7.23 0.95 24.73
C GLN A 44 -7.25 2.10 25.74
N PRO A 45 -7.19 3.37 25.29
CA PRO A 45 -6.97 3.79 23.90
C PRO A 45 -5.49 3.62 23.50
N ALA A 46 -5.22 2.91 22.39
CA ALA A 46 -3.86 2.58 21.96
C ALA A 46 -3.16 3.78 21.27
N ARG A 47 -1.84 3.90 21.45
CA ARG A 47 -0.98 4.85 20.72
C ARG A 47 -0.22 4.13 19.61
N ILE A 48 -0.36 4.61 18.40
CA ILE A 48 0.18 3.98 17.19
C ILE A 48 1.22 4.88 16.54
N LEU A 49 2.38 4.30 16.20
CA LEU A 49 3.37 4.90 15.31
C LEU A 49 3.44 4.08 14.02
N MET A 50 3.30 4.71 12.87
CA MET A 50 3.34 3.99 11.59
C MET A 50 3.91 4.81 10.44
N VAL A 51 4.42 4.10 9.43
CA VAL A 51 4.73 4.70 8.12
C VAL A 51 3.45 5.19 7.45
N ALA A 52 3.44 6.42 6.93
CA ALA A 52 2.24 6.99 6.30
C ALA A 52 1.89 6.28 4.98
N SER A 53 2.88 6.10 4.09
CA SER A 53 2.71 5.43 2.79
C SER A 53 1.51 6.01 2.02
N GLY A 54 0.69 5.19 1.37
CA GLY A 54 -0.52 5.61 0.67
C GLY A 54 -1.67 6.08 1.60
N GLY A 55 -1.54 5.97 2.92
CA GLY A 55 -2.53 6.44 3.90
C GLY A 55 -3.77 5.55 4.11
N ASP A 56 -3.93 4.47 3.35
CA ASP A 56 -5.11 3.59 3.41
C ASP A 56 -5.26 2.87 4.76
N THR A 57 -4.17 2.29 5.27
CA THR A 57 -4.13 1.66 6.60
C THR A 57 -4.35 2.68 7.70
N ALA A 58 -3.78 3.88 7.58
CA ALA A 58 -4.00 4.97 8.52
C ALA A 58 -5.48 5.39 8.57
N CYS A 59 -6.13 5.52 7.42
CA CYS A 59 -7.56 5.80 7.35
C CYS A 59 -8.39 4.70 8.01
N HIS A 60 -8.05 3.43 7.76
CA HIS A 60 -8.75 2.32 8.38
C HIS A 60 -8.61 2.32 9.92
N LEU A 61 -7.40 2.49 10.43
CA LEU A 61 -7.12 2.55 11.87
C LEU A 61 -7.72 3.79 12.53
N ALA A 62 -7.82 4.92 11.82
CA ALA A 62 -8.45 6.14 12.33
C ALA A 62 -9.94 5.98 12.64
N THR A 63 -10.59 4.91 12.17
CA THR A 63 -11.97 4.56 12.55
C THR A 63 -12.12 4.01 13.97
N MET A 64 -10.99 3.65 14.61
CA MET A 64 -10.96 3.23 16.01
C MET A 64 -10.80 4.43 16.95
N PRO A 65 -11.26 4.32 18.21
CA PRO A 65 -11.00 5.31 19.25
C PRO A 65 -9.58 5.17 19.80
N LEU A 66 -8.59 5.63 19.03
CA LEU A 66 -7.17 5.58 19.38
C LEU A 66 -6.80 6.76 20.28
N GLY A 67 -5.75 6.58 21.08
CA GLY A 67 -5.18 7.66 21.88
C GLY A 67 -4.34 8.59 21.01
N GLU A 68 -3.57 7.99 20.09
CA GLU A 68 -2.78 8.70 19.10
C GLU A 68 -2.55 7.83 17.86
N LEU A 69 -2.61 8.44 16.68
CA LEU A 69 -2.15 7.88 15.41
C LEU A 69 -1.05 8.79 14.84
N HIS A 70 0.20 8.39 14.98
CA HIS A 70 1.37 9.14 14.53
C HIS A 70 1.89 8.56 13.21
N LEU A 71 1.73 9.33 12.13
CA LEU A 71 2.16 8.99 10.78
C LEU A 71 3.53 9.62 10.47
N VAL A 72 4.45 8.82 9.98
CA VAL A 72 5.82 9.22 9.64
C VAL A 72 6.13 8.86 8.20
N ASP A 73 6.73 9.76 7.44
CA ASP A 73 7.26 9.44 6.12
C ASP A 73 8.42 10.36 5.75
N VAL A 74 9.35 9.87 4.94
CA VAL A 74 10.43 10.69 4.35
C VAL A 74 9.93 11.52 3.17
N ASN A 75 8.84 11.06 2.54
CA ASN A 75 8.23 11.72 1.40
C ASN A 75 7.06 12.60 1.87
N LEU A 76 7.22 13.91 1.76
CA LEU A 76 6.20 14.88 2.16
C LEU A 76 4.88 14.67 1.39
N SER A 77 4.93 14.27 0.12
CA SER A 77 3.73 14.01 -0.68
C SER A 77 2.95 12.77 -0.21
N GLN A 78 3.62 11.78 0.41
CA GLN A 78 2.92 10.67 1.07
C GLN A 78 2.19 11.12 2.34
N LEU A 79 2.82 11.99 3.14
CA LEU A 79 2.14 12.60 4.29
C LEU A 79 0.95 13.46 3.87
N ASN A 80 1.11 14.25 2.81
CA ASN A 80 0.03 15.07 2.27
C ASN A 80 -1.11 14.20 1.71
N LEU A 81 -0.80 13.08 1.06
CA LEU A 81 -1.81 12.13 0.61
C LEU A 81 -2.58 11.52 1.80
N ALA A 82 -1.88 11.08 2.84
CA ALA A 82 -2.51 10.54 4.04
C ALA A 82 -3.41 11.58 4.75
N ARG A 83 -2.93 12.83 4.88
CA ARG A 83 -3.72 13.96 5.38
C ARG A 83 -4.96 14.21 4.52
N PHE A 84 -4.83 14.19 3.20
CA PHE A 84 -5.93 14.36 2.27
C PHE A 84 -6.99 13.27 2.44
N LYS A 85 -6.59 11.99 2.45
CA LYS A 85 -7.53 10.88 2.65
C LYS A 85 -8.25 10.92 4.00
N LEU A 86 -7.53 11.24 5.08
CA LEU A 86 -8.11 11.42 6.41
C LEU A 86 -9.08 12.60 6.48
N HIS A 87 -8.75 13.70 5.81
CA HIS A 87 -9.64 14.86 5.67
C HIS A 87 -10.91 14.48 4.92
N LEU A 88 -10.77 13.84 3.75
CA LEU A 88 -11.91 13.36 2.97
C LEU A 88 -12.80 12.40 3.78
N MET A 89 -12.21 11.54 4.62
CA MET A 89 -13.02 10.68 5.50
C MET A 89 -13.92 11.49 6.45
N ARG A 90 -13.47 12.67 6.90
CA ARG A 90 -14.20 13.54 7.83
C ARG A 90 -15.24 14.40 7.13
N THR A 91 -14.93 14.89 5.93
CA THR A 91 -15.71 15.94 5.28
C THR A 91 -16.60 15.46 4.16
N GLU A 92 -16.32 14.28 3.59
CA GLU A 92 -16.99 13.80 2.39
C GLU A 92 -17.73 12.48 2.58
N THR A 93 -18.78 12.27 1.78
CA THR A 93 -19.49 10.99 1.70
C THR A 93 -18.61 9.92 1.02
N THR A 94 -18.87 8.63 1.28
CA THR A 94 -18.17 7.53 0.59
C THR A 94 -18.18 7.68 -0.92
N GLN A 95 -19.33 8.02 -1.52
CA GLN A 95 -19.42 8.22 -2.96
C GLN A 95 -18.47 9.33 -3.43
N ARG A 96 -18.49 10.48 -2.75
CA ARG A 96 -17.68 11.63 -3.14
C ARG A 96 -16.18 11.35 -3.01
N ARG A 97 -15.78 10.63 -1.96
CA ARG A 97 -14.39 10.15 -1.82
C ARG A 97 -13.96 9.28 -3.00
N LEU A 98 -14.77 8.29 -3.38
CA LEU A 98 -14.46 7.41 -4.50
C LEU A 98 -14.32 8.19 -5.83
N GLU A 99 -15.15 9.21 -6.04
CA GLU A 99 -15.06 10.09 -7.23
C GLU A 99 -13.76 10.90 -7.25
N LEU A 100 -13.39 11.51 -6.12
CA LEU A 100 -12.18 12.34 -5.97
C LEU A 100 -10.89 11.51 -6.05
N LEU A 101 -10.90 10.31 -5.49
CA LEU A 101 -9.77 9.39 -5.48
C LEU A 101 -9.59 8.66 -6.82
N GLY A 102 -10.65 8.60 -7.66
CA GLY A 102 -10.59 8.04 -9.01
C GLY A 102 -11.25 6.68 -9.21
N HIS A 103 -11.80 6.11 -8.14
CA HIS A 103 -12.52 4.84 -8.16
C HIS A 103 -13.93 4.93 -8.75
N ARG A 104 -14.46 6.15 -8.90
CA ARG A 104 -15.73 6.42 -9.60
C ARG A 104 -15.57 7.53 -10.65
N PRO A 105 -16.36 7.50 -11.73
CA PRO A 105 -16.34 8.56 -12.74
C PRO A 105 -16.68 9.92 -12.14
N LEU A 106 -15.90 10.93 -12.51
CA LEU A 106 -16.16 12.34 -12.27
C LEU A 106 -15.50 13.12 -13.40
N ALA A 107 -16.16 14.15 -13.93
CA ALA A 107 -15.56 14.96 -14.99
C ALA A 107 -14.29 15.65 -14.48
N ALA A 108 -13.26 15.73 -15.32
CA ALA A 108 -11.94 16.18 -14.88
C ALA A 108 -11.94 17.60 -14.28
N ASN A 109 -12.71 18.52 -14.87
CA ASN A 109 -12.91 19.88 -14.35
C ASN A 109 -13.59 19.89 -12.98
N GLN A 110 -14.60 19.05 -12.77
CA GLN A 110 -15.31 18.94 -11.49
C GLN A 110 -14.44 18.31 -10.40
N ARG A 111 -13.63 17.30 -10.77
CA ARG A 111 -12.66 16.69 -9.85
C ARG A 111 -11.63 17.73 -9.42
N LEU A 112 -11.05 18.43 -10.39
CA LEU A 112 -10.06 19.45 -10.15
C LEU A 112 -10.57 20.55 -9.20
N GLN A 113 -11.74 21.13 -9.50
CA GLN A 113 -12.33 22.19 -8.69
C GLN A 113 -12.53 21.73 -7.23
N ALA A 114 -13.03 20.51 -7.03
CA ALA A 114 -13.25 19.99 -5.69
C ALA A 114 -11.95 19.66 -4.95
N MET A 115 -10.95 19.10 -5.64
CA MET A 115 -9.63 18.87 -5.06
C MET A 115 -8.97 20.18 -4.63
N GLN A 116 -9.10 21.25 -5.43
CA GLN A 116 -8.57 22.57 -5.07
C GLN A 116 -9.19 23.15 -3.81
N LEU A 117 -10.48 22.93 -3.56
CA LEU A 117 -11.15 23.34 -2.31
C LEU A 117 -10.54 22.63 -1.10
N HIS A 118 -10.42 21.30 -1.16
CA HIS A 118 -9.80 20.54 -0.06
C HIS A 118 -8.31 20.85 0.12
N PHE A 119 -7.58 21.10 -0.96
CA PHE A 119 -6.17 21.50 -0.88
C PHE A 119 -6.02 22.87 -0.24
N ALA A 120 -6.91 23.82 -0.52
CA ALA A 120 -6.93 25.12 0.15
C ALA A 120 -7.19 24.97 1.66
N GLU A 121 -8.16 24.13 2.05
CA GLU A 121 -8.46 23.85 3.47
C GLU A 121 -7.31 23.17 4.21
N LEU A 122 -6.53 22.34 3.52
CA LEU A 122 -5.37 21.64 4.07
C LEU A 122 -4.06 22.45 3.98
N GLU A 123 -4.11 23.64 3.38
CA GLU A 123 -2.96 24.51 3.09
C GLU A 123 -1.90 23.80 2.24
N PHE A 124 -2.34 23.03 1.25
CA PHE A 124 -1.47 22.32 0.32
C PHE A 124 -1.17 23.14 -0.93
N PRO A 125 0.09 23.14 -1.41
CA PRO A 125 0.38 23.44 -2.81
C PRO A 125 -0.49 22.61 -3.74
N THR A 126 -0.95 23.19 -4.85
CA THR A 126 -1.90 22.54 -5.78
C THR A 126 -1.33 21.30 -6.48
N ASP A 127 -0.01 21.18 -6.51
CA ASP A 127 0.76 20.08 -7.09
C ASP A 127 1.32 19.12 -6.03
N SER A 128 0.92 19.26 -4.76
CA SER A 128 1.42 18.45 -3.63
C SER A 128 1.34 16.95 -3.85
N LEU A 129 0.32 16.50 -4.60
CA LEU A 129 0.04 15.10 -4.88
C LEU A 129 0.42 14.69 -6.31
N GLY A 130 1.03 15.59 -7.10
CA GLY A 130 1.41 15.36 -8.49
C GLY A 130 0.83 16.39 -9.46
N PRO A 131 1.13 16.25 -10.77
CA PRO A 131 0.64 17.14 -11.80
C PRO A 131 -0.89 17.25 -11.79
N ILE A 132 -1.39 18.47 -11.87
CA ILE A 132 -2.80 18.80 -11.66
C ILE A 132 -3.69 18.17 -12.73
N GLU A 133 -3.18 18.00 -13.95
CA GLU A 133 -3.84 17.35 -15.08
C GLU A 133 -4.05 15.86 -14.80
N LEU A 134 -3.07 15.20 -14.17
CA LEU A 134 -3.17 13.79 -13.79
C LEU A 134 -4.17 13.60 -12.65
N LEU A 135 -4.11 14.45 -11.63
CA LEU A 135 -5.07 14.43 -10.52
C LEU A 135 -6.50 14.65 -11.01
N ALA A 136 -6.70 15.65 -11.87
CA ALA A 136 -8.00 15.95 -12.48
C ALA A 136 -8.53 14.77 -13.29
N ARG A 137 -7.68 14.13 -14.10
CA ARG A 137 -8.09 13.03 -15.00
C ARG A 137 -8.32 11.72 -14.26
N TYR A 138 -7.41 11.35 -13.35
CA TYR A 138 -7.35 10.00 -12.79
C TYR A 138 -7.73 9.92 -11.31
N GLY A 139 -7.66 11.02 -10.56
CA GLY A 139 -7.82 11.00 -9.10
C GLY A 139 -6.56 10.56 -8.37
N ALA A 140 -6.47 10.96 -7.10
CA ALA A 140 -5.22 10.86 -6.32
C ALA A 140 -4.72 9.42 -6.16
N ASP A 141 -5.61 8.42 -6.06
CA ASP A 141 -5.22 7.01 -5.89
C ASP A 141 -4.62 6.37 -7.14
N HIS A 142 -4.55 7.11 -8.26
CA HIS A 142 -3.97 6.65 -9.51
C HIS A 142 -2.72 7.44 -9.93
N CYS A 143 -2.25 8.37 -9.10
CA CYS A 143 -1.13 9.26 -9.42
C CYS A 143 0.21 8.87 -8.77
N GLY A 144 0.30 7.70 -8.15
CA GLY A 144 1.55 7.19 -7.58
C GLY A 144 2.41 6.45 -8.60
N ARG A 145 3.73 6.48 -8.43
CA ARG A 145 4.70 5.77 -9.29
C ARG A 145 4.33 4.30 -9.48
N TYR A 146 3.96 3.66 -8.38
CA TYR A 146 3.62 2.25 -8.36
C TYR A 146 2.28 1.95 -9.06
N GLU A 147 1.31 2.85 -8.97
CA GLU A 147 0.05 2.76 -9.70
C GLU A 147 0.25 2.86 -11.22
N TRP A 148 1.23 3.64 -11.68
CA TRP A 148 1.60 3.73 -13.09
C TRP A 148 2.26 2.45 -13.63
N LEU A 149 2.96 1.68 -12.79
CA LEU A 149 3.39 0.33 -13.18
C LEU A 149 2.18 -0.57 -13.51
N PHE A 150 1.14 -0.54 -12.68
CA PHE A 150 -0.06 -1.34 -12.93
C PHE A 150 -0.92 -0.78 -14.06
N ALA A 151 -0.92 0.54 -14.25
CA ALA A 151 -1.50 1.16 -15.43
C ALA A 151 -0.90 0.58 -16.71
N ARG A 152 0.44 0.56 -16.77
CA ARG A 152 1.17 -0.02 -17.88
C ARG A 152 0.92 -1.53 -18.02
N MET A 153 0.82 -2.25 -16.90
CA MET A 153 0.51 -3.67 -16.91
C MET A 153 -0.87 -3.95 -17.53
N ARG A 154 -1.89 -3.16 -17.18
CA ARG A 154 -3.21 -3.25 -17.80
C ARG A 154 -3.11 -2.99 -19.31
N ASP A 155 -2.40 -1.94 -19.73
CA ASP A 155 -2.21 -1.66 -21.16
C ASP A 155 -1.57 -2.84 -21.92
N LEU A 156 -0.58 -3.51 -21.33
CA LEU A 156 0.05 -4.70 -21.91
C LEU A 156 -0.93 -5.89 -22.03
N LEU A 157 -1.89 -5.96 -21.12
CA LEU A 157 -2.90 -7.02 -21.03
C LEU A 157 -4.20 -6.72 -21.79
N ARG A 158 -4.23 -5.68 -22.64
CA ARG A 158 -5.46 -5.23 -23.33
C ARG A 158 -6.15 -6.32 -24.12
N LYS A 159 -5.39 -7.19 -24.78
CA LYS A 159 -5.94 -8.29 -25.57
C LYS A 159 -6.59 -9.37 -24.69
N GLN A 160 -6.16 -9.49 -23.44
CA GLN A 160 -6.65 -10.45 -22.45
C GLN A 160 -7.71 -9.86 -21.52
N GLN A 161 -8.14 -8.61 -21.74
CA GLN A 161 -9.09 -7.92 -20.87
C GLN A 161 -10.37 -8.74 -20.61
N PRO A 162 -11.04 -9.35 -21.60
CA PRO A 162 -12.24 -10.15 -21.34
C PRO A 162 -11.98 -11.35 -20.41
N GLN A 163 -10.83 -12.02 -20.57
CA GLN A 163 -10.43 -13.15 -19.72
C GLN A 163 -10.09 -12.69 -18.30
N ILE A 164 -9.44 -11.53 -18.16
CA ILE A 164 -9.13 -10.91 -16.86
C ILE A 164 -10.42 -10.52 -16.15
N GLU A 165 -11.36 -9.86 -16.83
CA GLU A 165 -12.66 -9.50 -16.26
C GLU A 165 -13.43 -10.75 -15.83
N ARG A 166 -13.42 -11.82 -16.65
CA ARG A 166 -13.99 -13.11 -16.24
C ARG A 166 -13.33 -13.64 -14.98
N LEU A 167 -11.99 -13.69 -14.93
CA LEU A 167 -11.24 -14.18 -13.77
C LEU A 167 -11.59 -13.40 -12.51
N MET A 168 -11.71 -12.07 -12.60
CA MET A 168 -12.06 -11.19 -11.47
C MET A 168 -13.52 -11.34 -11.00
N HIS A 169 -14.38 -12.06 -11.73
CA HIS A 169 -15.74 -12.41 -11.29
C HIS A 169 -15.85 -13.80 -10.66
N LEU A 170 -14.80 -14.61 -10.68
CA LEU A 170 -14.85 -15.97 -10.13
C LEU A 170 -14.77 -15.97 -8.59
N ASP A 171 -15.56 -16.88 -8.00
CA ASP A 171 -15.52 -17.21 -6.57
C ASP A 171 -14.76 -18.52 -6.28
N ASP A 172 -14.66 -19.42 -7.28
CA ASP A 172 -14.07 -20.75 -7.11
C ASP A 172 -12.55 -20.74 -7.42
N PRO A 173 -11.69 -20.97 -6.42
CA PRO A 173 -10.24 -21.03 -6.63
C PRO A 173 -9.81 -22.14 -7.58
N ILE A 174 -10.57 -23.23 -7.73
CA ILE A 174 -10.25 -24.31 -8.69
C ILE A 174 -10.43 -23.81 -10.12
N GLU A 175 -11.54 -23.15 -10.44
CA GLU A 175 -11.75 -22.55 -11.76
C GLU A 175 -10.72 -21.46 -12.06
N GLN A 176 -10.46 -20.56 -11.09
CA GLN A 176 -9.42 -19.54 -11.19
C GLN A 176 -8.06 -20.14 -11.53
N SER A 177 -7.68 -21.21 -10.82
CA SER A 177 -6.39 -21.89 -11.01
C SER A 177 -6.22 -22.45 -12.41
N ARG A 178 -7.29 -22.94 -13.06
CA ARG A 178 -7.24 -23.43 -14.45
C ARG A 178 -6.98 -22.30 -15.45
N LEU A 179 -7.50 -21.10 -15.20
CA LEU A 179 -7.30 -19.95 -16.09
C LEU A 179 -5.87 -19.38 -16.03
N ILE A 180 -5.17 -19.61 -14.92
CA ILE A 180 -3.79 -19.14 -14.67
C ILE A 180 -2.81 -20.32 -14.48
N GLU A 181 -3.14 -21.47 -15.05
CA GLU A 181 -2.26 -22.64 -15.08
C GLU A 181 -1.09 -22.39 -16.04
N ASP A 182 0.06 -23.00 -15.74
CA ASP A 182 1.26 -22.84 -16.58
C ASP A 182 0.98 -23.38 -17.99
N GLY A 183 1.39 -22.61 -19.00
CA GLY A 183 1.14 -22.93 -20.41
C GLY A 183 -0.18 -22.39 -20.97
N THR A 184 -1.06 -21.82 -20.14
CA THR A 184 -2.22 -21.07 -20.65
C THR A 184 -1.78 -19.73 -21.25
N GLU A 185 -2.55 -19.22 -22.22
CA GLU A 185 -2.31 -17.92 -22.84
C GLU A 185 -2.37 -16.78 -21.81
N LEU A 186 -3.36 -16.83 -20.91
CA LEU A 186 -3.55 -15.81 -19.88
C LEU A 186 -2.40 -15.80 -18.87
N ALA A 187 -1.95 -16.97 -18.39
CA ALA A 187 -0.81 -17.04 -17.48
C ALA A 187 0.47 -16.48 -18.11
N SER A 188 0.74 -16.84 -19.37
CA SER A 188 1.90 -16.34 -20.12
C SER A 188 1.83 -14.82 -20.28
N ALA A 189 0.67 -14.28 -20.67
CA ALA A 189 0.49 -12.83 -20.83
C ALA A 189 0.69 -12.06 -19.52
N ILE A 190 0.15 -12.56 -18.40
CA ILE A 190 0.33 -11.94 -17.07
C ILE A 190 1.81 -11.99 -16.65
N GLN A 191 2.47 -13.12 -16.87
CA GLN A 191 3.90 -13.26 -16.56
C GLN A 191 4.74 -12.27 -17.37
N ASP A 192 4.51 -12.17 -18.68
CA ASP A 192 5.22 -11.25 -19.57
C ASP A 192 4.97 -9.78 -19.19
N ALA A 193 3.73 -9.45 -18.81
CA ALA A 193 3.40 -8.11 -18.32
C ALA A 193 4.17 -7.78 -17.03
N PHE A 194 4.26 -8.71 -16.08
CA PHE A 194 5.09 -8.53 -14.88
C PHE A 194 6.57 -8.39 -15.22
N VAL A 195 7.11 -9.17 -16.15
CA VAL A 195 8.51 -9.03 -16.59
C VAL A 195 8.78 -7.64 -17.15
N GLN A 196 7.83 -7.06 -17.89
CA GLN A 196 7.97 -5.73 -18.43
C GLN A 196 7.88 -4.62 -17.37
N VAL A 197 6.90 -4.67 -16.46
CA VAL A 197 6.70 -3.57 -15.49
C VAL A 197 7.54 -3.69 -14.22
N MET A 198 7.94 -4.90 -13.84
CA MET A 198 8.75 -5.18 -12.64
C MET A 198 10.20 -5.55 -12.97
N ASP A 199 10.71 -5.07 -14.11
CA ASP A 199 12.12 -5.17 -14.45
C ASP A 199 12.99 -4.39 -13.46
N LEU A 200 14.16 -4.94 -13.10
CA LEU A 200 15.02 -4.36 -12.08
C LEU A 200 15.52 -2.96 -12.45
N GLN A 201 15.96 -2.75 -13.69
CA GLN A 201 16.51 -1.47 -14.11
C GLN A 201 15.44 -0.38 -14.10
N ARG A 202 14.23 -0.73 -14.54
CA ARG A 202 13.07 0.18 -14.47
C ARG A 202 12.71 0.53 -13.02
N LEU A 203 12.69 -0.46 -12.12
CA LEU A 203 12.41 -0.22 -10.70
C LEU A 203 13.48 0.65 -10.04
N ILE A 204 14.76 0.46 -10.38
CA ILE A 204 15.85 1.35 -9.93
C ILE A 204 15.64 2.77 -10.45
N GLN A 205 15.25 2.94 -11.72
CA GLN A 205 14.99 4.27 -12.28
C GLN A 205 13.81 4.98 -11.58
N ILE A 206 12.76 4.24 -11.22
CA ILE A 206 11.53 4.80 -10.62
C ILE A 206 11.66 5.03 -9.11
N PHE A 207 12.30 4.11 -8.38
CA PHE A 207 12.33 4.09 -6.91
C PHE A 207 13.73 4.29 -6.31
N GLY A 208 14.78 4.24 -7.13
CA GLY A 208 16.17 4.29 -6.69
C GLY A 208 16.73 2.91 -6.32
N GLU A 209 18.06 2.84 -6.22
CA GLU A 209 18.78 1.58 -5.92
C GLU A 209 18.41 1.03 -4.53
N GLY A 210 18.32 1.89 -3.51
CA GLY A 210 18.05 1.49 -2.13
C GLY A 210 16.76 0.69 -1.98
N ALA A 211 15.70 1.06 -2.70
CA ALA A 211 14.41 0.38 -2.68
C ALA A 211 14.45 -1.06 -3.26
N THR A 212 15.53 -1.41 -3.98
CA THR A 212 15.69 -2.71 -4.69
C THR A 212 16.89 -3.53 -4.23
N ALA A 213 17.68 -3.00 -3.29
CA ALA A 213 19.01 -3.49 -2.94
C ALA A 213 19.00 -4.92 -2.34
N ASN A 214 18.09 -5.21 -1.42
CA ASN A 214 18.10 -6.47 -0.65
C ASN A 214 17.28 -7.61 -1.25
N ARG A 215 16.99 -7.56 -2.55
CA ARG A 215 16.04 -8.51 -3.16
C ARG A 215 16.48 -9.99 -3.04
N ALA A 216 15.57 -10.87 -2.68
CA ALA A 216 15.79 -12.31 -2.60
C ALA A 216 15.71 -12.98 -3.97
N GLN A 217 14.78 -12.52 -4.82
CA GLN A 217 14.54 -13.03 -6.17
C GLN A 217 14.16 -11.87 -7.14
N SER A 218 13.91 -12.17 -8.42
CA SER A 218 13.37 -11.17 -9.35
C SER A 218 11.99 -10.67 -8.90
N PHE A 219 11.72 -9.37 -9.05
CA PHE A 219 10.43 -8.79 -8.68
C PHE A 219 9.30 -9.36 -9.54
N ALA A 220 9.49 -9.45 -10.86
CA ALA A 220 8.51 -10.08 -11.75
C ALA A 220 8.16 -11.51 -11.32
N GLY A 221 9.17 -12.35 -11.03
CA GLY A 221 8.95 -13.73 -10.60
C GLY A 221 8.26 -13.82 -9.24
N HIS A 222 8.59 -12.91 -8.32
CA HIS A 222 7.92 -12.79 -7.03
C HIS A 222 6.44 -12.44 -7.20
N PHE A 223 6.11 -11.32 -7.85
CA PHE A 223 4.74 -10.85 -8.00
C PHE A 223 3.86 -11.82 -8.78
N PHE A 224 4.40 -12.45 -9.83
CA PHE A 224 3.67 -13.47 -10.57
C PHE A 224 3.33 -14.68 -9.70
N ARG A 225 4.30 -15.20 -8.94
CA ARG A 225 4.05 -16.32 -8.00
C ARG A 225 3.02 -15.96 -6.94
N GLN A 226 3.19 -14.82 -6.27
CA GLN A 226 2.25 -14.37 -5.25
C GLN A 226 0.82 -14.20 -5.81
N THR A 227 0.70 -13.66 -7.03
CA THR A 227 -0.59 -13.51 -7.73
C THR A 227 -1.25 -14.87 -7.99
N ARG A 228 -0.48 -15.87 -8.46
CA ARG A 228 -1.01 -17.22 -8.66
C ARG A 228 -1.42 -17.87 -7.35
N ASP A 229 -0.61 -17.70 -6.32
CA ASP A 229 -0.86 -18.32 -5.02
C ASP A 229 -2.07 -17.73 -4.31
N VAL A 230 -2.37 -16.43 -4.49
CA VAL A 230 -3.62 -15.86 -3.97
C VAL A 230 -4.84 -16.34 -4.77
N LEU A 231 -4.75 -16.40 -6.10
CA LEU A 231 -5.82 -16.89 -6.97
C LEU A 231 -6.14 -18.39 -6.76
N ARG A 232 -5.21 -19.15 -6.17
CA ARG A 232 -5.42 -20.55 -5.77
C ARG A 232 -6.14 -20.72 -4.43
N ARG A 233 -6.20 -19.68 -3.61
CA ARG A 233 -6.65 -19.79 -2.21
C ARG A 233 -7.81 -18.87 -1.87
N GLN A 234 -7.99 -17.78 -2.60
CA GLN A 234 -9.00 -16.75 -2.33
C GLN A 234 -9.86 -16.51 -3.56
N ALA A 235 -11.12 -16.17 -3.33
CA ALA A 235 -12.04 -15.75 -4.38
C ALA A 235 -11.58 -14.41 -4.99
N ALA A 236 -11.34 -14.40 -6.30
CA ALA A 236 -10.90 -13.21 -7.03
C ALA A 236 -11.97 -12.10 -7.00
N SER A 237 -13.24 -12.48 -7.05
CA SER A 237 -14.43 -11.60 -6.93
C SER A 237 -14.45 -10.74 -5.66
N LYS A 238 -13.78 -11.19 -4.59
CA LYS A 238 -13.79 -10.57 -3.25
C LYS A 238 -12.44 -9.97 -2.86
N ASN A 239 -11.44 -10.02 -3.73
CA ASN A 239 -10.11 -9.52 -3.43
C ASN A 239 -9.91 -8.13 -4.08
N PRO A 240 -9.96 -7.05 -3.30
CA PRO A 240 -9.90 -5.70 -3.86
C PRO A 240 -8.50 -5.33 -4.38
N PHE A 241 -7.44 -6.00 -3.91
CA PHE A 241 -6.08 -5.79 -4.40
C PHE A 241 -5.91 -6.33 -5.81
N LEU A 242 -6.45 -7.53 -6.08
CA LEU A 242 -6.50 -8.08 -7.44
C LEU A 242 -7.26 -7.14 -8.39
N HIS A 243 -8.40 -6.61 -7.94
CA HIS A 243 -9.21 -5.67 -8.75
C HIS A 243 -8.44 -4.38 -9.06
N GLN A 244 -7.76 -3.78 -8.08
CA GLN A 244 -6.95 -2.57 -8.31
C GLN A 244 -5.84 -2.80 -9.33
N ILE A 245 -5.16 -3.95 -9.26
CA ILE A 245 -4.03 -4.27 -10.14
C ILE A 245 -4.51 -4.52 -11.57
N PHE A 246 -5.51 -5.40 -11.72
CA PHE A 246 -5.94 -5.89 -13.03
C PHE A 246 -7.02 -5.02 -13.70
N LEU A 247 -7.85 -4.32 -12.92
CA LEU A 247 -8.96 -3.52 -13.44
C LEU A 247 -8.78 -2.02 -13.19
N GLY A 248 -7.90 -1.63 -12.26
CA GLY A 248 -7.72 -0.23 -11.88
C GLY A 248 -8.95 0.39 -11.19
N SER A 249 -9.89 -0.43 -10.72
CA SER A 249 -11.10 0.02 -10.04
C SER A 249 -11.70 -1.14 -9.25
N PHE A 250 -12.57 -0.82 -8.31
CA PHE A 250 -13.33 -1.81 -7.54
C PHE A 250 -14.61 -2.21 -8.28
N LEU A 251 -14.85 -3.51 -8.50
CA LEU A 251 -16.11 -3.98 -9.10
C LEU A 251 -17.20 -4.13 -8.04
N ASN A 252 -16.99 -5.07 -7.11
CA ASN A 252 -18.04 -5.58 -6.22
C ASN A 252 -17.75 -5.36 -4.73
N SER A 253 -16.53 -4.98 -4.38
CA SER A 253 -16.12 -4.76 -2.99
C SER A 253 -15.39 -3.44 -2.87
N LEU A 254 -15.92 -2.55 -2.02
CA LEU A 254 -15.19 -1.35 -1.63
C LEU A 254 -14.05 -1.74 -0.70
N TRP A 255 -12.96 -0.97 -0.74
CA TRP A 255 -11.93 -1.07 0.27
C TRP A 255 -12.46 -0.72 1.66
N GLU A 256 -11.94 -1.37 2.69
CA GLU A 256 -12.46 -1.30 4.07
C GLU A 256 -12.30 0.07 4.75
N TRP A 257 -11.51 0.99 4.20
CA TRP A 257 -11.41 2.37 4.69
C TRP A 257 -12.37 3.33 3.97
N HIS A 258 -13.34 2.81 3.20
CA HIS A 258 -14.47 3.59 2.69
C HIS A 258 -15.78 3.31 3.45
N PRO A 259 -15.81 3.37 4.80
CA PRO A 259 -17.06 3.15 5.54
C PRO A 259 -18.04 4.28 5.26
N GLU A 260 -19.34 3.99 5.27
CA GLU A 260 -20.39 5.01 5.05
C GLU A 260 -20.35 6.13 6.09
N SER A 261 -19.91 5.84 7.32
CA SER A 261 -19.79 6.81 8.41
C SER A 261 -18.56 6.51 9.27
N PRO A 262 -17.37 7.01 8.90
CA PRO A 262 -16.15 6.81 9.69
C PRO A 262 -16.19 7.65 10.96
N ASN A 263 -15.96 7.03 12.12
CA ASN A 263 -15.72 7.78 13.35
C ASN A 263 -14.22 8.09 13.48
N THR A 264 -13.80 9.31 13.12
CA THR A 264 -12.38 9.73 13.21
C THR A 264 -12.12 10.90 14.14
N GLU A 265 -13.13 11.41 14.83
CA GLU A 265 -13.01 12.58 15.70
C GLU A 265 -12.32 12.27 17.01
N THR A 266 -12.30 11.00 17.42
CA THR A 266 -11.79 10.58 18.72
C THR A 266 -10.27 10.45 18.79
N SER A 267 -9.60 10.36 17.64
CA SER A 267 -8.18 10.03 17.56
C SER A 267 -7.32 11.28 17.31
N LYS A 268 -6.34 11.53 18.19
CA LYS A 268 -5.30 12.53 17.92
C LYS A 268 -4.40 12.03 16.79
N ILE A 269 -4.33 12.76 15.68
CA ILE A 269 -3.49 12.38 14.53
C ILE A 269 -2.30 13.33 14.43
N CYS A 270 -1.09 12.78 14.42
CA CYS A 270 0.17 13.51 14.30
C CYS A 270 0.88 13.12 13.00
N PHE A 271 1.60 14.06 12.40
CA PHE A 271 2.37 13.84 11.17
C PHE A 271 3.80 14.33 11.37
N THR A 272 4.79 13.50 11.03
CA THR A 272 6.20 13.88 11.07
C THR A 272 6.87 13.59 9.74
N HIS A 273 7.39 14.63 9.09
CA HIS A 273 8.22 14.52 7.89
C HIS A 273 9.67 14.21 8.27
N ALA A 274 9.97 12.92 8.42
CA ALA A 274 11.31 12.44 8.77
C ALA A 274 11.44 10.96 8.42
N ALA A 275 12.68 10.47 8.45
CA ALA A 275 12.96 9.04 8.37
C ALA A 275 12.58 8.33 9.68
N MET A 276 12.00 7.14 9.58
CA MET A 276 11.47 6.40 10.73
C MET A 276 12.56 6.05 11.76
N ASP A 277 13.78 5.78 11.31
CA ASP A 277 14.94 5.56 12.18
C ASP A 277 15.24 6.76 13.08
N ARG A 278 15.18 7.98 12.53
CA ARG A 278 15.39 9.23 13.28
C ARG A 278 14.27 9.46 14.28
N VAL A 279 13.02 9.29 13.85
CA VAL A 279 11.85 9.43 14.75
C VAL A 279 11.95 8.44 15.89
N LEU A 280 12.20 7.16 15.60
CA LEU A 280 12.37 6.13 16.62
C LEU A 280 13.52 6.45 17.56
N ALA A 281 14.64 7.00 17.10
CA ALA A 281 15.78 7.35 17.96
C ALA A 281 15.45 8.49 18.97
N GLU A 282 14.60 9.44 18.58
CA GLU A 282 14.25 10.61 19.40
C GLU A 282 13.07 10.38 20.34
N LEU A 283 12.20 9.42 20.01
CA LEU A 283 11.01 9.14 20.80
C LEU A 283 11.36 8.60 22.20
N PRO A 284 10.60 8.97 23.26
CA PRO A 284 10.78 8.42 24.59
C PRO A 284 10.52 6.91 24.67
N ASP A 285 11.13 6.26 25.66
CA ASP A 285 10.84 4.87 25.99
C ASP A 285 9.36 4.66 26.31
N ARG A 286 8.78 3.55 25.84
CA ARG A 286 7.40 3.12 26.15
C ARG A 286 6.32 4.17 25.77
N SER A 287 6.59 4.96 24.75
CA SER A 287 5.71 6.00 24.20
C SER A 287 4.60 5.48 23.28
N TYR A 288 4.71 4.26 22.75
CA TYR A 288 3.73 3.68 21.82
C TYR A 288 3.31 2.26 22.23
N ASP A 289 2.13 1.83 21.80
CA ASP A 289 1.59 0.49 22.05
C ASP A 289 1.68 -0.39 20.78
N PHE A 290 1.69 0.26 19.61
CA PHE A 290 1.84 -0.37 18.30
C PHE A 290 2.86 0.39 17.45
N VAL A 291 3.80 -0.33 16.83
CA VAL A 291 4.73 0.23 15.84
C VAL A 291 4.59 -0.54 14.53
N HIS A 292 4.27 0.16 13.45
CA HIS A 292 4.10 -0.42 12.13
C HIS A 292 5.21 0.08 11.19
N LEU A 293 6.15 -0.81 10.86
CA LEU A 293 7.31 -0.48 10.04
C LEU A 293 7.09 -0.74 8.54
N SER A 294 5.93 -1.26 8.13
CA SER A 294 5.67 -1.63 6.73
C SER A 294 6.82 -2.51 6.22
N ASN A 295 7.37 -2.21 5.04
CA ASN A 295 8.52 -2.86 4.44
C ASN A 295 9.80 -2.02 4.41
N ILE A 296 9.91 -0.97 5.23
CA ILE A 296 11.07 -0.07 5.18
C ILE A 296 12.38 -0.79 5.54
N LEU A 297 12.32 -1.90 6.29
CA LEU A 297 13.49 -2.72 6.57
C LEU A 297 14.06 -3.39 5.31
N ASP A 298 13.27 -3.56 4.25
CA ASP A 298 13.76 -4.14 2.99
C ASP A 298 14.82 -3.24 2.33
N TRP A 299 14.89 -1.96 2.71
CA TRP A 299 15.81 -0.98 2.12
C TRP A 299 17.07 -0.77 2.98
N CYS A 300 17.12 -1.37 4.17
CA CYS A 300 18.20 -1.23 5.12
C CYS A 300 19.21 -2.36 5.00
N ASP A 301 20.47 -2.10 5.30
CA ASP A 301 21.41 -3.18 5.58
C ASP A 301 21.05 -3.87 6.93
N PRO A 302 21.63 -5.05 7.23
CA PRO A 302 21.31 -5.77 8.46
C PRO A 302 21.58 -5.00 9.76
N ALA A 303 22.59 -4.11 9.79
CA ALA A 303 22.95 -3.36 10.99
C ALA A 303 21.92 -2.24 11.24
N ASP A 304 21.57 -1.49 10.20
CA ASP A 304 20.54 -0.45 10.25
C ASP A 304 19.16 -1.03 10.58
N ALA A 305 18.80 -2.17 9.96
CA ALA A 305 17.56 -2.87 10.25
C ALA A 305 17.50 -3.30 11.72
N ASN A 306 18.58 -3.88 12.25
CA ASN A 306 18.62 -4.29 13.65
C ASN A 306 18.55 -3.08 14.59
N LYS A 307 19.24 -1.98 14.29
CA LYS A 307 19.15 -0.74 15.08
C LYS A 307 17.71 -0.23 15.12
N MET A 308 17.03 -0.17 13.97
CA MET A 308 15.64 0.26 13.89
C MET A 308 14.71 -0.63 14.73
N LEU A 309 14.92 -1.95 14.71
CA LEU A 309 14.17 -2.88 15.55
C LEU A 309 14.41 -2.66 17.05
N VAL A 310 15.65 -2.40 17.46
CA VAL A 310 15.99 -2.09 18.86
C VAL A 310 15.31 -0.79 19.31
N ASP A 311 15.34 0.25 18.48
CA ASP A 311 14.69 1.53 18.79
C ASP A 311 13.15 1.41 18.81
N ALA A 312 12.55 0.66 17.87
CA ALA A 312 11.14 0.33 17.89
C ALA A 312 10.73 -0.41 19.18
N ARG A 313 11.52 -1.42 19.58
CA ARG A 313 11.29 -2.14 20.84
C ARG A 313 11.40 -1.22 22.04
N ARG A 314 12.35 -0.29 22.06
CA ARG A 314 12.51 0.68 23.15
C ARG A 314 11.27 1.57 23.29
N CYS A 315 10.76 2.08 22.17
CA CYS A 315 9.56 2.93 22.12
C CYS A 315 8.27 2.21 22.51
N LEU A 316 8.19 0.89 22.33
CA LEU A 316 6.98 0.12 22.68
C LEU A 316 6.75 0.01 24.20
N ALA A 317 5.49 0.03 24.63
CA ALA A 317 5.08 -0.35 25.97
C ALA A 317 5.26 -1.87 26.19
N ILE A 318 5.27 -2.31 27.45
CA ILE A 318 5.27 -3.75 27.76
C ILE A 318 4.00 -4.37 27.18
N ASN A 319 4.15 -5.53 26.53
CA ASN A 319 3.15 -6.20 25.70
C ASN A 319 2.76 -5.49 24.40
N GLY A 320 3.40 -4.34 24.09
CA GLY A 320 3.24 -3.65 22.82
C GLY A 320 3.76 -4.47 21.64
N LEU A 321 3.24 -4.20 20.45
CA LEU A 321 3.49 -4.99 19.24
C LEU A 321 4.19 -4.18 18.16
N VAL A 322 5.12 -4.83 17.46
CA VAL A 322 5.65 -4.36 16.18
C VAL A 322 5.10 -5.24 15.06
N VAL A 323 4.71 -4.63 13.94
CA VAL A 323 4.38 -5.35 12.69
C VAL A 323 5.31 -4.90 11.56
N ILE A 324 5.78 -5.88 10.80
CA ILE A 324 6.70 -5.71 9.68
C ILE A 324 6.24 -6.60 8.55
N ARG A 325 6.24 -6.06 7.33
CA ARG A 325 5.92 -6.78 6.11
C ARG A 325 7.17 -6.83 5.24
N GLN A 326 7.58 -8.02 4.84
CA GLN A 326 8.79 -8.23 4.06
C GLN A 326 8.40 -8.56 2.62
N LEU A 327 8.71 -7.65 1.68
CA LEU A 327 8.26 -7.77 0.29
C LEU A 327 9.04 -8.88 -0.38
N ASN A 328 10.34 -8.61 -0.55
CA ASN A 328 11.23 -9.50 -1.28
C ASN A 328 12.64 -9.40 -0.70
N SER A 329 12.81 -9.18 0.60
CA SER A 329 14.13 -9.04 1.22
C SER A 329 14.77 -10.38 1.64
N ARG A 330 16.11 -10.39 1.76
CA ARG A 330 16.91 -11.50 2.30
C ARG A 330 17.13 -11.44 3.82
N LEU A 331 16.69 -10.35 4.47
CA LEU A 331 16.87 -10.17 5.91
C LEU A 331 16.12 -11.27 6.69
N ASP A 332 16.78 -11.89 7.67
CA ASP A 332 16.14 -12.80 8.60
C ASP A 332 15.70 -12.04 9.86
N ILE A 333 14.57 -11.33 9.74
CA ILE A 333 14.04 -10.43 10.79
C ILE A 333 13.92 -11.15 12.14
N ARG A 334 13.47 -12.42 12.14
CA ARG A 334 13.24 -13.19 13.37
C ARG A 334 14.55 -13.57 14.09
N LYS A 335 15.68 -13.63 13.38
CA LYS A 335 17.00 -13.93 13.96
C LYS A 335 17.80 -12.70 14.36
N MET A 336 17.36 -11.50 14.00
CA MET A 336 18.05 -10.27 14.41
C MET A 336 17.98 -10.11 15.94
N PRO A 337 19.08 -9.72 16.62
CA PRO A 337 19.16 -9.56 18.07
C PRO A 337 18.44 -8.30 18.58
N SER A 338 17.20 -8.12 18.16
CA SER A 338 16.33 -6.99 18.50
C SER A 338 15.74 -7.05 19.91
N GLY A 339 15.71 -8.24 20.52
CA GLY A 339 15.09 -8.50 21.82
C GLY A 339 13.57 -8.63 21.78
N PHE A 340 12.95 -8.69 20.61
CA PHE A 340 11.52 -9.03 20.48
C PHE A 340 11.26 -10.50 20.74
N LYS A 341 10.12 -10.81 21.36
CA LYS A 341 9.52 -12.14 21.28
C LYS A 341 8.72 -12.23 19.98
N TRP A 342 9.26 -12.91 18.98
CA TRP A 342 8.59 -13.10 17.70
C TRP A 342 7.42 -14.08 17.81
N LEU A 343 6.23 -13.63 17.42
CA LEU A 343 4.99 -14.41 17.46
C LEU A 343 4.86 -15.22 16.16
N GLY A 344 5.72 -16.21 15.97
CA GLY A 344 5.85 -16.96 14.69
C GLY A 344 4.52 -17.54 14.19
N HIS A 345 3.84 -18.35 15.01
CA HIS A 345 2.56 -18.95 14.64
C HIS A 345 1.48 -17.91 14.27
N ASP A 346 1.39 -16.81 15.02
CA ASP A 346 0.40 -15.77 14.76
C ASP A 346 0.75 -14.97 13.50
N SER A 347 2.04 -14.72 13.26
CA SER A 347 2.53 -14.09 12.03
C SER A 347 2.17 -14.92 10.80
N ASP A 348 2.40 -16.24 10.86
CA ASP A 348 2.12 -17.15 9.75
C ASP A 348 0.61 -17.27 9.50
N ARG A 349 -0.20 -17.35 10.56
CA ARG A 349 -1.67 -17.35 10.46
C ARG A 349 -2.19 -16.06 9.83
N LEU A 350 -1.74 -14.90 10.29
CA LEU A 350 -2.16 -13.60 9.77
C LEU A 350 -1.73 -13.42 8.30
N HIS A 351 -0.53 -13.89 7.94
CA HIS A 351 -0.05 -13.85 6.55
C HIS A 351 -0.89 -14.72 5.61
N GLN A 352 -1.41 -15.86 6.08
CA GLN A 352 -2.33 -16.68 5.29
C GLN A 352 -3.65 -15.98 4.97
N LEU A 353 -4.08 -15.08 5.86
CA LEU A 353 -5.29 -14.26 5.71
C LEU A 353 -5.06 -12.99 4.89
N ASP A 354 -3.80 -12.62 4.61
CA ASP A 354 -3.46 -11.42 3.84
C ASP A 354 -4.06 -11.48 2.43
N ARG A 355 -5.00 -10.58 2.15
CA ARG A 355 -5.59 -10.43 0.82
C ARG A 355 -4.70 -9.61 -0.11
N SER A 356 -3.72 -8.87 0.41
CA SER A 356 -2.84 -8.10 -0.45
C SER A 356 -1.85 -8.97 -1.19
N PHE A 357 -1.47 -10.13 -0.65
CA PHE A 357 -0.55 -11.12 -1.23
C PHE A 357 0.84 -10.60 -1.66
N PHE A 358 1.15 -9.32 -1.50
CA PHE A 358 2.39 -8.73 -2.01
C PHE A 358 3.59 -9.23 -1.24
N TYR A 359 3.47 -9.32 0.08
CA TYR A 359 4.61 -9.61 0.92
C TYR A 359 4.87 -11.10 0.99
N ARG A 360 6.15 -11.45 0.91
CA ARG A 360 6.63 -12.81 1.12
C ARG A 360 6.47 -13.24 2.58
N HIS A 361 6.63 -12.33 3.52
CA HIS A 361 6.51 -12.63 4.95
C HIS A 361 5.84 -11.48 5.71
N LEU A 362 5.11 -11.85 6.76
CA LEU A 362 4.65 -10.97 7.83
C LEU A 362 5.40 -11.35 9.11
N HIS A 363 5.79 -10.35 9.90
CA HIS A 363 6.42 -10.55 11.20
C HIS A 363 5.72 -9.71 12.25
N VAL A 364 5.26 -10.37 13.31
CA VAL A 364 4.71 -9.74 14.50
C VAL A 364 5.66 -10.02 15.67
N GLY A 365 6.19 -8.95 16.26
CA GLY A 365 7.07 -9.01 17.44
C GLY A 365 6.39 -8.39 18.65
N GLN A 366 6.59 -8.97 19.83
CA GLN A 366 6.07 -8.43 21.09
C GLN A 366 7.21 -7.98 22.00
N LYS A 367 7.07 -6.81 22.62
CA LYS A 367 7.93 -6.40 23.73
C LYS A 367 7.47 -7.11 25.00
N THR A 368 8.34 -7.96 25.55
CA THR A 368 8.14 -8.64 26.84
C THR A 368 8.80 -7.90 27.99
#